data_AF-A0A2H1FD25-F1
#
_entry.id   AF-A0A2H1FD25-F1
#
_cell.length_a   1.000
_cell.length_b   1.000
_cell.length_c   1.000
_cell.angle_alpha   90.00
_cell.angle_beta   90.00
_cell.angle_gamma   90.00
#
_symmetry.space_group_name_H-M   'P 1'
#
loop_
_entity.id
_entity.type
_entity.pdbx_description
1 polymer ?
#
loop_
_entity_poly.entity_id
_entity_poly.type
_entity_poly.pdbx_seq_one_letter_code
_entity_poly.pdbx_strand_id
1 'polypeptide(L)'
;MMFQERAITRENFEKVLRVLDSDEGVRIDNESRYIFVNRTSNRYCIDISIDNKDEFIYKNSADEVMDFLKDHLNELSKIFAY
;
A
#
# COMPACT_ATOMS: atom_id res chain seq x y z
N MET A 1 12.64 15.63 -7.61
CA MET A 1 11.75 15.74 -6.44
C MET A 1 12.24 14.71 -5.42
N MET A 2 12.52 15.09 -4.17
CA MET A 2 12.72 14.09 -3.11
C MET A 2 11.32 13.72 -2.61
N PHE A 3 10.89 12.47 -2.82
CA PHE A 3 9.67 11.96 -2.22
C PHE A 3 9.86 11.97 -0.70
N GLN A 4 9.04 12.76 0.00
CA GLN A 4 9.11 12.86 1.46
C GLN A 4 8.20 11.79 2.04
N GLU A 5 8.82 10.76 2.63
CA GLU A 5 8.10 9.73 3.36
C GLU A 5 7.26 10.36 4.48
N ARG A 6 5.96 10.09 4.46
CA ARG A 6 5.03 10.57 5.50
C ARG A 6 4.28 9.39 6.12
N ALA A 7 4.48 9.21 7.42
CA ALA A 7 3.65 8.28 8.20
C ALA A 7 2.18 8.75 8.19
N ILE A 8 1.27 7.84 7.87
CA ILE A 8 -0.17 8.08 7.82
C ILE A 8 -0.93 7.08 8.67
N THR A 9 -2.13 7.47 9.11
CA THR A 9 -3.05 6.59 9.84
C THR A 9 -3.85 5.71 8.88
N ARG A 10 -4.35 4.56 9.37
CA ARG A 10 -5.24 3.67 8.61
C ARG A 10 -6.50 4.38 8.08
N GLU A 11 -7.02 5.35 8.83
CA GLU A 11 -8.16 6.19 8.42
C GLU A 11 -7.83 7.06 7.21
N ASN A 12 -6.61 7.58 7.14
CA ASN A 12 -6.14 8.38 6.01
C ASN A 12 -5.65 7.52 4.84
N PHE A 13 -5.32 6.26 5.08
CA PHE A 13 -4.81 5.35 4.05
C PHE A 13 -5.77 5.17 2.89
N GLU A 14 -7.06 4.97 3.16
CA GLU A 14 -8.07 4.86 2.10
C GLU A 14 -8.14 6.13 1.25
N LYS A 15 -8.10 7.30 1.90
CA LYS A 15 -8.11 8.59 1.22
C LYS A 15 -6.87 8.75 0.34
N VAL A 16 -5.70 8.35 0.83
CA VAL A 16 -4.44 8.37 0.09
C VAL A 16 -4.49 7.44 -1.11
N LEU A 17 -4.96 6.20 -0.95
CA LEU A 17 -5.10 5.26 -2.08
C LEU A 17 -5.98 5.82 -3.19
N ARG A 18 -7.10 6.47 -2.86
CA ARG A 18 -8.04 7.02 -3.86
C ARG A 18 -7.42 8.16 -4.68
N VAL A 19 -6.51 8.94 -4.09
CA VAL A 19 -5.85 10.08 -4.75
C VAL A 19 -4.45 9.77 -5.26
N LEU A 20 -3.97 8.54 -5.05
CA LEU A 20 -2.63 8.10 -5.45
C LEU A 20 -2.43 8.33 -6.95
N ASP A 21 -1.35 9.00 -7.31
CA ASP A 21 -0.94 9.16 -8.71
C ASP A 21 0.04 8.05 -9.15
N SER A 22 0.35 8.01 -10.44
CA SER A 22 1.20 7.01 -11.08
C SER A 22 2.66 6.99 -10.63
N ASP A 23 3.14 8.08 -10.03
CA ASP A 23 4.48 8.23 -9.49
C ASP A 23 4.53 8.12 -7.95
N GLU A 24 3.39 7.86 -7.30
CA GLU A 24 3.26 7.78 -5.84
C GLU A 24 3.04 6.33 -5.37
N GLY A 25 3.25 6.11 -4.07
CA GLY A 25 3.12 4.79 -3.47
C GLY A 25 2.83 4.85 -1.98
N VAL A 26 2.27 3.76 -1.46
CA VAL A 26 2.13 3.54 -0.03
C VAL A 26 2.85 2.27 0.36
N ARG A 27 3.69 2.36 1.38
CA ARG A 27 4.34 1.23 2.02
C ARG A 27 3.67 0.93 3.35
N ILE A 28 3.52 -0.35 3.63
CA ILE A 28 3.00 -0.87 4.87
C ILE A 28 4.06 -1.84 5.40
N ASP A 29 4.64 -1.50 6.55
CA ASP A 29 5.62 -2.33 7.23
C ASP A 29 4.94 -3.05 8.40
N ASN A 30 5.09 -4.37 8.46
CA ASN A 30 4.51 -5.21 9.49
C ASN A 30 5.46 -6.34 9.88
N GLU A 31 6.30 -6.12 10.89
CA GLU A 31 7.29 -7.09 11.41
C GLU A 31 8.11 -7.79 10.30
N SER A 32 7.68 -8.98 9.85
CA SER A 32 8.31 -9.79 8.79
C SER A 32 7.64 -9.66 7.40
N ARG A 33 6.66 -8.78 7.27
CA ARG A 33 5.87 -8.53 6.06
C ARG A 33 6.06 -7.10 5.62
N TYR A 34 6.26 -6.94 4.33
CA TYR A 34 6.39 -5.66 3.66
C TYR A 34 5.37 -5.62 2.54
N ILE A 35 4.58 -4.55 2.46
CA ILE A 35 3.61 -4.38 1.38
C ILE A 35 3.82 -3.01 0.76
N PHE A 36 3.94 -2.97 -0.56
CA PHE A 36 3.98 -1.74 -1.32
C PHE A 36 2.79 -1.68 -2.26
N VAL A 37 2.07 -0.57 -2.23
CA VAL A 37 0.91 -0.32 -3.09
C VAL A 37 1.24 0.89 -3.94
N ASN A 38 1.22 0.73 -5.25
CA ASN A 38 1.28 1.84 -6.18
C ASN A 38 0.10 1.78 -7.16
N ARG A 39 -0.14 2.90 -7.84
CA ARG A 39 -1.15 2.99 -8.86
C ARG A 39 -0.48 3.15 -10.21
N THR A 40 -0.99 2.44 -11.20
CA THR A 40 -0.68 2.67 -12.61
C THR A 40 -1.88 3.38 -13.24
N SER A 41 -1.77 3.83 -14.49
CA SER A 41 -2.85 4.55 -15.17
C SER A 41 -4.23 3.87 -15.11
N ASN A 42 -4.26 2.53 -15.00
CA ASN A 42 -5.50 1.74 -15.07
C ASN A 42 -5.79 0.85 -13.85
N ARG A 43 -4.81 0.60 -12.96
CA ARG A 43 -4.94 -0.38 -11.87
C ARG A 43 -3.97 -0.13 -10.73
N TYR A 44 -4.29 -0.66 -9.56
CA TYR A 44 -3.38 -0.76 -8.44
C TYR A 44 -2.50 -1.99 -8.58
N CYS A 45 -1.23 -1.83 -8.26
CA CYS A 45 -0.27 -2.90 -8.14
C CYS A 45 0.12 -2.99 -6.67
N ILE A 46 0.09 -4.21 -6.14
CA ILE A 46 0.40 -4.52 -4.76
C ILE A 46 1.56 -5.51 -4.82
N ASP A 47 2.69 -5.13 -4.25
CA ASP A 47 3.86 -5.96 -4.06
C ASP A 47 3.91 -6.36 -2.58
N ILE A 48 3.98 -7.66 -2.31
CA ILE A 48 3.96 -8.21 -0.96
C ILE A 48 5.18 -9.08 -0.79
N SER A 49 6.04 -8.73 0.15
CA SER A 49 7.16 -9.55 0.56
C SER A 49 6.87 -10.13 1.95
N ILE A 50 6.80 -11.46 2.04
CA ILE A 50 6.65 -12.19 3.30
C ILE A 50 7.76 -13.23 3.37
N ASP A 51 8.63 -13.14 4.38
CA ASP A 51 9.70 -14.12 4.62
C ASP A 51 10.56 -14.43 3.36
N ASN A 52 10.92 -13.38 2.59
CA ASN A 52 11.65 -13.46 1.31
C ASN A 52 10.91 -14.13 0.15
N LYS A 53 9.57 -14.18 0.21
CA LYS A 53 8.74 -14.51 -0.95
C LYS A 53 7.98 -13.27 -1.39
N ASP A 54 8.18 -12.90 -2.64
CA ASP A 54 7.53 -11.76 -3.25
C ASP A 54 6.32 -12.23 -4.05
N GLU A 55 5.17 -11.62 -3.80
CA GLU A 55 3.91 -11.84 -4.50
C GLU A 55 3.40 -10.53 -5.09
N PHE A 56 3.06 -10.56 -6.37
CA PHE A 56 2.53 -9.39 -7.10
C PHE A 56 1.06 -9.58 -7.40
N ILE A 57 0.24 -8.63 -6.95
CA ILE A 57 -1.22 -8.65 -7.08
C ILE A 57 -1.68 -7.37 -7.77
N TYR A 58 -2.66 -7.51 -8.66
CA TYR A 58 -3.28 -6.39 -9.36
C TYR A 58 -4.73 -6.25 -8.93
N LYS A 59 -5.16 -5.02 -8.62
CA LYS A 59 -6.53 -4.68 -8.26
C LYS A 59 -7.03 -3.50 -9.08
N ASN A 60 -8.33 -3.45 -9.37
CA ASN A 60 -8.89 -2.43 -10.26
C ASN A 60 -9.45 -1.21 -9.54
N SER A 61 -9.67 -1.30 -8.22
CA SER A 61 -10.23 -0.21 -7.42
C SER A 61 -9.54 -0.07 -6.06
N ALA A 62 -9.63 1.12 -5.46
CA ALA A 62 -9.13 1.35 -4.11
C ALA A 62 -9.88 0.49 -3.08
N ASP A 63 -11.17 0.22 -3.31
CA ASP A 63 -11.99 -0.62 -2.42
C ASP A 63 -11.49 -2.08 -2.44
N GLU A 64 -11.16 -2.63 -3.62
CA GLU A 64 -10.57 -3.97 -3.74
C GLU A 64 -9.19 -4.08 -3.06
N VAL A 65 -8.39 -3.02 -3.13
CA VAL A 65 -7.10 -2.94 -2.42
C VAL A 65 -7.35 -2.92 -0.91
N MET A 66 -8.28 -2.08 -0.43
CA MET A 66 -8.62 -1.99 0.99
C MET A 66 -9.15 -3.32 1.53
N ASP A 67 -10.03 -3.99 0.79
CA ASP A 67 -10.55 -5.30 1.17
C ASP A 67 -9.44 -6.35 1.23
N PHE A 68 -8.54 -6.36 0.25
CA PHE A 68 -7.38 -7.25 0.27
C PHE A 68 -6.45 -6.98 1.47
N LEU A 69 -6.21 -5.72 1.79
CA LEU A 69 -5.29 -5.33 2.87
C LEU A 69 -5.91 -5.46 4.26
N LYS A 70 -7.23 -5.61 4.40
CA LYS A 70 -7.87 -5.86 5.71
C LYS A 70 -7.27 -7.06 6.42
N ASP A 71 -6.98 -8.12 5.68
CA ASP A 71 -6.40 -9.37 6.21
C ASP A 71 -4.88 -9.28 6.44
N HIS A 72 -4.24 -8.22 5.95
CA HIS A 72 -2.79 -8.01 6.01
C HIS A 72 -2.38 -6.88 6.98
N LEU A 73 -3.31 -5.98 7.31
CA LEU A 73 -3.13 -4.86 8.23
C LEU A 73 -3.48 -5.26 9.66
N ASN A 74 -2.47 -5.33 10.53
CA ASN A 74 -2.62 -5.48 11.98
C ASN A 74 -2.42 -4.13 12.71
N GLU A 75 -2.66 -4.11 14.03
CA GLU A 75 -2.51 -2.89 14.85
C GLU A 75 -1.08 -2.36 14.91
N LEU A 76 -0.09 -3.21 14.62
CA LEU A 76 1.34 -2.85 14.61
C LEU A 76 1.82 -2.33 13.26
N SER A 77 0.95 -2.37 12.23
CA SER A 77 1.31 -1.97 10.87
C SER A 77 1.62 -0.48 10.80
N LYS A 78 2.78 -0.14 10.27
CA LYS A 78 3.19 1.24 10.01
C LYS A 78 2.97 1.56 8.54
N ILE A 79 2.22 2.62 8.27
CA ILE A 79 1.84 3.00 6.90
C ILE A 79 2.56 4.29 6.53
N PHE A 80 3.22 4.31 5.38
CA PHE A 80 4.00 5.42 4.86
C PHE A 80 3.57 5.75 3.43
N ALA A 81 3.23 7.00 3.16
CA ALA A 81 3.00 7.49 1.80
C ALA A 81 4.25 8.19 1.25
N TYR A 82 4.47 8.06 -0.05
CA TYR A 82 5.55 8.71 -0.81
C TYR A 82 4.99 9.72 -1.80
#